data_AF-A0A2V2ECE6-F1
#
_entry.id   AF-A0A2V2ECE6-F1
#
_cell.length_a   1.000
_cell.length_b   1.000
_cell.length_c   1.000
_cell.angle_alpha   90.00
_cell.angle_beta   90.00
_cell.angle_gamma   90.00
#
_symmetry.space_group_name_H-M   'P 1'
#
loop_
_entity.id
_entity.type
_entity.pdbx_description
1 polymer ?
#
loop_
_entity_poly.entity_id
_entity_poly.type
_entity_poly.pdbx_seq_one_letter_code
_entity_poly.pdbx_strand_id
1 'polypeptide(L)'
;MQQRNINLCIDKEVTMARIKPKDKLPQLQSWDDVDLALCEIAEHMRVTESIQHKMQQVIDDAKLQAKDACDPHAAAIDALSRQIKEYAERNRDSLKKKTKPLVFGNIGWRKSTKLTLPRDPGKVADIVRLLRALGWNDCIKVEPPKVNREALRTHPIEDIIKVGVDV
;
A
#
# COMPACT_ATOMS: atom_id res chain seq x y z
N MET A 1 11.44 -27.13 44.45
CA MET A 1 11.85 -26.61 43.14
C MET A 1 13.12 -25.80 43.33
N GLN A 2 14.25 -26.40 43.00
CA GLN A 2 15.54 -25.72 42.88
C GLN A 2 15.61 -25.03 41.53
N GLN A 3 15.98 -23.76 41.50
CA GLN A 3 16.78 -23.23 40.40
C GLN A 3 17.84 -22.32 40.99
N ARG A 4 19.08 -22.78 40.79
CA ARG A 4 20.32 -22.20 41.27
C ARG A 4 20.56 -20.91 40.50
N ASN A 5 20.61 -19.80 41.23
CA ASN A 5 21.29 -18.59 40.83
C ASN A 5 22.78 -18.91 40.67
N ILE A 6 23.31 -18.77 39.46
CA ILE A 6 24.74 -18.68 39.21
C ILE A 6 24.98 -17.39 38.44
N ASN A 7 25.53 -16.43 39.17
CA ASN A 7 26.15 -15.22 38.64
C ASN A 7 27.19 -15.58 37.57
N LEU A 8 27.20 -14.83 36.47
CA LEU A 8 28.45 -14.48 35.84
C LEU A 8 28.40 -13.01 35.45
N CYS A 9 29.18 -12.22 36.19
CA CYS A 9 29.43 -10.82 36.00
C CYS A 9 29.86 -10.53 34.55
N ILE A 10 29.29 -9.49 33.96
CA ILE A 10 30.04 -8.64 33.03
C ILE A 10 29.86 -7.22 33.54
N ASP A 11 30.72 -6.87 34.49
CA ASP A 11 31.06 -5.50 34.82
C ASP A 11 31.57 -4.80 33.55
N LYS A 12 30.77 -3.90 32.99
CA LYS A 12 31.27 -2.77 32.21
C LYS A 12 30.46 -1.53 32.54
N GLU A 13 30.92 -0.82 33.57
CA GLU A 13 30.72 0.62 33.70
C GLU A 13 31.17 1.29 32.38
N VAL A 14 30.22 1.61 31.51
CA VAL A 14 30.47 2.52 30.39
C VAL A 14 30.22 3.93 30.93
N THR A 15 31.30 4.59 31.35
CA THR A 15 31.32 6.01 31.61
C THR A 15 30.85 6.74 30.35
N MET A 16 29.68 7.37 30.40
CA MET A 16 29.10 8.15 29.30
C MET A 16 29.85 9.48 29.18
N ALA A 17 31.09 9.44 28.69
CA ALA A 17 31.82 10.61 28.26
C ALA A 17 31.10 11.19 27.04
N ARG A 18 30.78 12.49 27.09
CA ARG A 18 30.18 13.24 25.99
C ARG A 18 31.11 13.24 24.78
N ILE A 19 30.87 12.34 23.83
CA ILE A 19 31.54 12.34 22.53
C ILE A 19 30.92 13.45 21.69
N LYS A 20 31.66 14.56 21.48
CA LYS A 20 31.28 15.55 20.48
C LYS A 20 31.27 14.86 19.11
N PRO A 21 30.17 14.91 18.33
CA PRO A 21 30.18 14.44 16.95
C PRO A 21 31.29 15.17 16.21
N LYS A 22 32.26 14.44 15.66
CA LYS A 22 33.26 15.05 14.78
C LYS A 22 32.55 15.37 13.46
N ASP A 23 32.11 16.62 13.31
CA ASP A 23 31.42 17.16 12.12
C ASP A 23 32.28 17.21 10.84
N LYS A 24 33.49 16.66 10.86
CA LYS A 24 34.31 16.47 9.66
C LYS A 24 34.65 15.00 9.54
N LEU A 25 34.04 14.35 8.55
CA LEU A 25 34.46 13.04 8.08
C LEU A 25 35.98 13.08 7.79
N PRO A 26 36.73 12.01 8.08
CA PRO A 26 38.15 11.96 7.74
C PRO A 26 38.30 12.26 6.25
N GLN A 27 39.01 13.35 5.94
CA GLN A 27 39.29 13.71 4.56
C GLN A 27 40.21 12.64 3.98
N LEU A 28 39.76 11.98 2.92
CA LEU A 28 40.57 11.01 2.17
C LEU A 28 41.80 11.74 1.61
N GLN A 29 43.00 11.29 1.96
CA GLN A 29 44.25 11.99 1.64
C GLN A 29 44.91 11.43 0.37
N SER A 30 44.53 10.24 -0.06
CA SER A 30 45.03 9.60 -1.29
C SER A 30 43.89 9.02 -2.14
N TRP A 31 44.16 8.81 -3.44
CA TRP A 31 43.23 8.10 -4.33
C TRP A 31 43.06 6.62 -3.94
N ASP A 32 44.06 6.00 -3.31
CA ASP A 32 43.96 4.64 -2.77
C ASP A 32 43.00 4.60 -1.56
N ASP A 33 42.97 5.66 -0.74
CA ASP A 33 42.00 5.79 0.36
C ASP A 33 40.56 5.90 -0.18
N VAL A 34 40.40 6.59 -1.32
CA VAL A 34 39.10 6.71 -2.01
C VAL A 34 38.64 5.36 -2.55
N ASP A 35 39.53 4.59 -3.17
CA ASP A 35 39.20 3.25 -3.68
C ASP A 35 38.82 2.29 -2.55
N LEU A 36 39.55 2.33 -1.42
CA LEU A 36 39.22 1.55 -0.24
C LEU A 36 37.86 1.96 0.36
N ALA A 37 37.58 3.27 0.45
CA ALA A 37 36.29 3.76 0.93
C ALA A 37 35.12 3.37 0.00
N LEU A 38 35.34 3.35 -1.32
CA LEU A 38 34.35 2.85 -2.28
C LEU A 38 34.09 1.35 -2.12
N CYS A 39 35.14 0.56 -1.84
CA CYS A 39 35.00 -0.86 -1.51
C CYS A 39 34.15 -1.06 -0.25
N GLU A 40 34.44 -0.32 0.82
CA GLU A 40 33.67 -0.37 2.08
C GLU A 40 32.20 0.04 1.86
N ILE A 41 31.93 1.08 1.05
CA ILE A 41 30.56 1.47 0.69
C ILE A 41 29.86 0.33 -0.04
N ALA A 42 30.52 -0.34 -0.99
CA ALA A 42 29.93 -1.46 -1.71
C ALA A 42 29.63 -2.65 -0.80
N GLU A 43 30.50 -2.95 0.17
CA GLU A 43 30.25 -3.98 1.18
C GLU A 43 29.07 -3.61 2.08
N HIS A 44 29.00 -2.37 2.56
CA HIS A 44 27.87 -1.88 3.34
C HIS A 44 26.56 -1.92 2.56
N MET A 45 26.56 -1.54 1.28
CA MET A 45 25.39 -1.67 0.40
C MET A 45 24.92 -3.13 0.32
N ARG A 46 25.83 -4.07 0.06
CA ARG A 46 25.52 -5.52 0.02
C ARG A 46 24.95 -6.03 1.34
N VAL A 47 25.49 -5.59 2.46
CA VAL A 47 24.97 -5.97 3.79
C VAL A 47 23.57 -5.39 4.00
N THR A 48 23.33 -4.12 3.64
CA THR A 48 21.99 -3.51 3.75
C THR A 48 20.96 -4.22 2.89
N GLU A 49 21.31 -4.57 1.64
CA GLU A 49 20.47 -5.36 0.76
C GLU A 49 20.20 -6.75 1.35
N SER A 50 21.22 -7.44 1.87
CA SER A 50 21.05 -8.74 2.53
C SER A 50 20.09 -8.66 3.72
N ILE A 51 20.16 -7.61 4.54
CA ILE A 51 19.23 -7.39 5.66
C ILE A 51 17.82 -7.15 5.16
N GLN A 52 17.64 -6.31 4.13
CA GLN A 52 16.34 -6.04 3.53
C GLN A 52 15.73 -7.30 2.92
N HIS A 53 16.53 -8.14 2.26
CA HIS A 53 16.08 -9.41 1.71
C HIS A 53 15.61 -10.38 2.81
N LYS A 54 16.37 -10.51 3.91
CA LYS A 54 15.96 -11.33 5.06
C LYS A 54 14.65 -10.84 5.68
N MET A 55 14.47 -9.52 5.82
CA MET A 55 13.22 -8.93 6.29
C MET A 55 12.06 -9.29 5.35
N GLN A 56 12.27 -9.15 4.03
CA GLN A 56 11.25 -9.45 3.05
C GLN A 56 10.85 -10.94 3.06
N GLN A 57 11.83 -11.84 3.22
CA GLN A 57 11.56 -13.28 3.39
C GLN A 57 10.65 -13.56 4.59
N VAL A 58 10.95 -12.96 5.75
CA VAL A 58 10.11 -13.12 6.95
C VAL A 58 8.70 -12.57 6.73
N ILE A 59 8.56 -11.44 6.03
CA ILE A 59 7.24 -10.86 5.69
C ILE A 59 6.45 -11.81 4.78
N ASP A 60 7.11 -12.41 3.80
CA ASP A 60 6.44 -13.30 2.85
C ASP A 60 6.04 -14.63 3.51
N ASP A 61 6.88 -15.18 4.39
CA ASP A 61 6.55 -16.33 5.22
C ASP A 61 5.37 -16.03 6.16
N ALA A 62 5.37 -14.86 6.81
CA ALA A 62 4.27 -14.44 7.67
C ALA A 62 2.96 -14.24 6.90
N LYS A 63 3.02 -13.69 5.68
CA LYS A 63 1.86 -13.57 4.80
C LYS A 63 1.33 -14.93 4.35
N LEU A 64 2.21 -15.88 4.07
CA LEU A 64 1.82 -17.24 3.69
C LEU A 64 1.12 -17.94 4.86
N GLN A 65 1.72 -17.92 6.05
CA GLN A 65 1.11 -18.47 7.26
C GLN A 65 -0.24 -17.84 7.58
N ALA A 66 -0.35 -16.51 7.45
CA ALA A 66 -1.61 -15.80 7.65
C ALA A 66 -2.66 -16.22 6.61
N LYS A 67 -2.28 -16.38 5.34
CA LYS A 67 -3.19 -16.89 4.30
C LYS A 67 -3.63 -18.32 4.60
N ASP A 68 -2.72 -19.23 4.88
CA ASP A 68 -3.03 -20.63 5.17
C ASP A 68 -3.96 -20.78 6.39
N ALA A 69 -3.79 -19.92 7.41
CA ALA A 69 -4.69 -19.87 8.56
C ALA A 69 -6.06 -19.23 8.21
N CYS A 70 -6.09 -18.21 7.35
CA CYS A 70 -7.32 -17.55 6.95
C CYS A 70 -8.15 -18.35 5.94
N ASP A 71 -7.53 -19.11 5.05
CA ASP A 71 -8.18 -19.87 3.98
C ASP A 71 -9.29 -20.83 4.49
N PRO A 72 -9.11 -21.66 5.54
CA PRO A 72 -10.18 -22.50 6.06
C PRO A 72 -11.34 -21.67 6.64
N HIS A 73 -11.05 -20.53 7.26
CA HIS A 73 -12.08 -19.64 7.79
C HIS A 73 -12.85 -18.93 6.67
N ALA A 74 -12.15 -18.46 5.63
CA ALA A 74 -12.76 -17.88 4.45
C ALA A 74 -13.66 -18.89 3.73
N ALA A 75 -13.19 -20.12 3.54
CA ALA A 75 -13.98 -21.21 2.96
C ALA A 75 -15.22 -21.55 3.81
N ALA A 76 -15.09 -21.57 5.15
CA ALA A 76 -16.22 -21.77 6.04
C ALA A 76 -17.24 -20.62 5.97
N ILE A 77 -16.78 -19.37 5.91
CA ILE A 77 -17.63 -18.19 5.74
C ILE A 77 -18.38 -18.26 4.41
N ASP A 78 -17.73 -18.64 3.32
CA ASP A 78 -18.36 -18.79 2.01
C ASP A 78 -19.37 -19.93 1.99
N ALA A 79 -19.04 -21.08 2.60
CA ALA A 79 -19.95 -22.21 2.72
C ALA A 79 -21.20 -21.84 3.54
N LEU A 80 -21.03 -21.18 4.69
CA LEU A 80 -22.14 -20.70 5.51
C LEU A 80 -22.96 -19.63 4.80
N SER A 81 -22.30 -18.70 4.11
CA SER A 81 -22.98 -17.66 3.33
C SER A 81 -23.84 -18.26 2.21
N ARG A 82 -23.36 -19.31 1.55
CA ARG A 82 -24.13 -20.06 0.54
C ARG A 82 -25.31 -20.79 1.17
N GLN A 83 -25.12 -21.46 2.30
CA GLN A 83 -26.21 -22.13 3.01
C GLN A 83 -27.31 -21.14 3.44
N ILE A 84 -26.90 -19.98 3.99
CA ILE A 84 -27.81 -18.89 4.38
C ILE A 84 -28.57 -18.38 3.15
N LYS A 85 -27.88 -18.20 2.02
CA LYS A 85 -28.51 -17.77 0.76
C LYS A 85 -29.54 -18.79 0.26
N GLU A 86 -29.19 -20.07 0.19
CA GLU A 86 -30.10 -21.13 -0.25
C GLU A 86 -31.33 -21.24 0.68
N TYR A 87 -31.13 -21.13 1.99
CA TYR A 87 -32.23 -21.08 2.96
C TYR A 87 -33.12 -19.84 2.77
N ALA A 88 -32.51 -18.66 2.59
CA ALA A 88 -33.23 -17.42 2.38
C ALA A 88 -34.04 -17.44 1.07
N GLU A 89 -33.51 -18.03 -0.01
CA GLU A 89 -34.20 -18.18 -1.29
C GLU A 89 -35.41 -19.14 -1.19
N ARG A 90 -35.26 -20.30 -0.54
CA ARG A 90 -36.37 -21.24 -0.30
C ARG A 90 -37.47 -20.64 0.56
N ASN A 91 -37.10 -19.81 1.53
CA ASN A 91 -38.03 -19.19 2.46
C ASN A 91 -38.45 -17.77 2.05
N ARG A 92 -38.21 -17.38 0.79
CA ARG A 92 -38.48 -16.02 0.29
C ARG A 92 -39.96 -15.65 0.42
N ASP A 93 -40.85 -16.55 0.04
CA ASP A 93 -42.29 -16.27 -0.04
C ASP A 93 -42.96 -16.20 1.34
N SER A 94 -42.32 -16.72 2.38
CA SER A 94 -42.83 -16.62 3.75
C SER A 94 -42.41 -15.32 4.46
N LEU A 95 -41.52 -14.51 3.86
CA LEU A 95 -41.07 -13.25 4.44
C LEU A 95 -42.01 -12.09 4.08
N LYS A 96 -42.71 -11.55 5.10
CA LYS A 96 -43.57 -10.36 4.97
C LYS A 96 -42.81 -9.04 4.76
N LYS A 97 -41.51 -8.97 5.05
CA LYS A 97 -40.67 -7.76 4.97
C LYS A 97 -39.41 -8.02 4.15
N LYS A 98 -38.92 -7.00 3.43
CA LYS A 98 -37.73 -7.06 2.55
C LYS A 98 -36.43 -7.39 3.30
N THR A 99 -36.37 -7.03 4.59
CA THR A 99 -35.24 -7.31 5.49
C THR A 99 -35.77 -7.95 6.76
N LYS A 100 -35.15 -9.06 7.19
CA LYS A 100 -35.40 -9.73 8.45
C LYS A 100 -34.19 -9.46 9.37
N PRO A 101 -34.38 -8.77 10.50
CA PRO A 101 -33.34 -8.68 11.52
C PRO A 101 -33.24 -10.02 12.27
N LEU A 102 -32.01 -10.49 12.47
CA LEU A 102 -31.66 -11.63 13.33
C LEU A 102 -30.76 -11.11 14.47
N VAL A 103 -30.52 -11.96 15.48
CA VAL A 103 -29.71 -11.62 16.65
C VAL A 103 -28.28 -11.19 16.27
N PHE A 104 -27.69 -11.83 15.27
CA PHE A 104 -26.30 -11.60 14.86
C PHE A 104 -26.15 -10.84 13.52
N GLY A 105 -27.23 -10.31 12.96
CA GLY A 105 -27.16 -9.58 11.68
C GLY A 105 -28.49 -9.48 10.95
N ASN A 106 -28.47 -8.90 9.74
CA ASN A 106 -29.66 -8.67 8.94
C ASN A 106 -29.57 -9.39 7.60
N ILE A 107 -30.62 -10.12 7.22
CA ILE A 107 -30.76 -10.73 5.89
C ILE A 107 -31.82 -9.97 5.13
N GLY A 108 -31.52 -9.55 3.89
CA GLY A 108 -32.50 -8.87 3.05
C GLY A 108 -32.08 -8.82 1.59
N TRP A 109 -33.08 -8.61 0.72
CA TRP A 109 -32.86 -8.49 -0.71
C TRP A 109 -32.74 -7.03 -1.12
N ARG A 110 -31.71 -6.74 -1.93
CA ARG A 110 -31.51 -5.44 -2.58
C ARG A 110 -31.34 -5.63 -4.08
N LYS A 111 -31.89 -4.70 -4.86
CA LYS A 111 -31.53 -4.58 -6.27
C LYS A 111 -30.17 -3.90 -6.34
N SER A 112 -29.16 -4.59 -6.86
CA SER A 112 -27.84 -3.99 -7.09
C SER A 112 -27.86 -3.20 -8.39
N THR A 113 -27.61 -1.90 -8.34
CA THR A 113 -27.49 -1.00 -9.49
C THR A 113 -26.02 -0.83 -9.88
N LYS A 114 -25.33 -1.93 -10.16
CA LYS A 114 -23.95 -1.85 -10.68
C LYS A 114 -24.02 -1.49 -12.16
N LEU A 115 -23.71 -0.24 -12.49
CA LEU A 115 -23.56 0.22 -13.87
C LEU A 115 -22.13 -0.11 -14.34
N THR A 116 -21.98 -1.01 -15.30
CA THR A 116 -20.69 -1.27 -15.95
C THR A 116 -20.54 -0.39 -17.17
N LEU A 117 -19.56 0.52 -17.14
CA LEU A 117 -19.15 1.30 -18.30
C LEU A 117 -18.14 0.49 -19.12
N PRO A 118 -18.27 0.45 -20.47
CA PRO A 118 -17.24 -0.13 -21.33
C PRO A 118 -15.89 0.56 -21.12
N ARG A 119 -14.79 -0.20 -21.14
CA ARG A 119 -13.41 0.33 -21.01
C ARG A 119 -12.82 0.85 -22.33
N ASP A 120 -13.52 0.63 -23.45
CA ASP A 120 -13.06 1.06 -24.76
C ASP A 120 -13.12 2.59 -24.88
N PRO A 121 -12.00 3.28 -25.15
CA PRO A 121 -11.97 4.74 -25.22
C PRO A 121 -12.89 5.30 -26.32
N GLY A 122 -13.07 4.57 -27.43
CA GLY A 122 -14.01 4.94 -28.49
C GLY A 122 -15.47 4.92 -28.04
N LYS A 123 -15.91 3.86 -27.34
CA LYS A 123 -17.28 3.77 -26.83
C LYS A 123 -17.52 4.72 -25.67
N VAL A 124 -16.50 5.00 -24.86
CA VAL A 124 -16.59 6.03 -23.81
C VAL A 124 -16.75 7.42 -24.43
N ALA A 125 -16.03 7.73 -25.51
CA ALA A 125 -16.20 9.00 -26.22
C ALA A 125 -17.59 9.14 -26.86
N ASP A 126 -18.13 8.07 -27.45
CA ASP A 126 -19.50 8.05 -27.96
C ASP A 126 -20.54 8.19 -26.85
N ILE A 127 -20.34 7.53 -25.71
CA ILE A 127 -21.18 7.70 -24.52
C ILE A 127 -21.09 9.13 -24.00
N VAL A 128 -19.91 9.75 -23.95
CA VAL A 128 -19.74 11.15 -23.54
C VAL A 128 -20.44 12.10 -24.53
N ARG A 129 -20.38 11.82 -25.84
CA ARG A 129 -21.11 12.60 -26.87
C ARG A 129 -22.62 12.48 -26.69
N LEU A 130 -23.13 11.27 -26.47
CA LEU A 130 -24.55 11.02 -26.22
C LEU A 130 -25.01 11.62 -24.88
N LEU A 131 -24.21 11.53 -23.82
CA LEU A 131 -24.48 12.14 -22.52
C LEU A 131 -24.52 13.66 -22.61
N ARG A 132 -23.65 14.27 -23.41
CA ARG A 132 -23.67 15.71 -23.70
C ARG A 132 -24.90 16.11 -24.53
N ALA A 133 -25.30 15.30 -25.51
CA ALA A 133 -26.50 15.53 -26.32
C ALA A 133 -27.80 15.39 -25.50
N LEU A 134 -27.81 14.52 -24.50
CA LEU A 134 -28.91 14.32 -23.55
C LEU A 134 -28.91 15.35 -22.40
N GLY A 135 -27.92 16.24 -22.33
CA GLY A 135 -27.81 17.28 -21.30
C GLY A 135 -27.39 16.76 -19.91
N TRP A 136 -26.90 15.53 -19.80
CA TRP A 136 -26.47 14.92 -18.53
C TRP A 136 -25.01 15.27 -18.21
N ASN A 137 -24.76 16.57 -18.07
CA ASN A 137 -23.42 17.11 -17.80
C ASN A 137 -22.90 16.71 -16.41
N ASP A 138 -23.78 16.39 -15.46
CA ASP A 138 -23.40 15.85 -14.13
C ASP A 138 -22.71 14.48 -14.21
N CYS A 139 -22.87 13.73 -15.30
CA CYS A 139 -22.24 12.42 -15.47
C CYS A 139 -20.83 12.51 -16.09
N ILE A 140 -20.37 13.70 -16.46
CA ILE A 140 -19.06 13.90 -17.12
C ILE A 140 -18.09 14.49 -16.10
N LYS A 141 -17.21 13.64 -15.55
CA LYS A 141 -16.08 14.12 -14.74
C LYS A 141 -15.00 14.68 -15.65
N VAL A 142 -14.87 16.00 -15.67
CA VAL A 142 -13.72 16.68 -16.29
C VAL A 142 -12.64 16.77 -15.22
N GLU A 143 -11.63 15.91 -15.28
CA GLU A 143 -10.45 16.08 -14.43
C GLU A 143 -9.73 17.38 -14.83
N PRO A 144 -9.28 18.20 -13.85
CA PRO A 144 -8.55 19.42 -14.13
C PRO A 144 -7.23 19.10 -14.85
N PRO A 145 -6.82 19.92 -15.83
CA PRO A 145 -5.61 19.69 -16.62
C PRO A 145 -4.39 19.65 -15.70
N LYS A 146 -3.68 18.53 -15.71
CA LYS A 146 -2.41 18.36 -14.98
C LYS A 146 -1.30 19.08 -15.74
N VAL A 147 -0.51 19.86 -15.01
CA VAL A 147 0.65 20.58 -15.56
C VAL A 147 1.73 19.58 -15.97
N ASN A 148 2.09 19.58 -17.25
CA ASN A 148 3.19 18.77 -17.76
C ASN A 148 4.54 19.44 -17.44
N ARG A 149 5.24 18.92 -16.43
CA ARG A 149 6.54 19.43 -15.97
C ARG A 149 7.65 19.27 -17.01
N GLU A 150 7.55 18.30 -17.93
CA GLU A 150 8.55 18.08 -18.98
C GLU A 150 8.43 19.14 -20.08
N ALA A 151 7.20 19.52 -20.46
CA ALA A 151 6.97 20.61 -21.40
C ALA A 151 7.42 21.95 -20.80
N LEU A 152 7.17 22.17 -19.50
CA LEU A 152 7.62 23.37 -18.79
C LEU A 152 9.15 23.53 -18.79
N ARG A 153 9.94 22.45 -18.70
CA ARG A 153 11.41 22.51 -18.75
C ARG A 153 11.97 22.92 -20.11
N THR A 154 11.17 22.81 -21.18
CA THR A 154 11.58 23.19 -22.54
C THR A 154 11.33 24.67 -22.81
N HIS A 155 10.49 25.32 -22.00
CA HIS A 155 10.25 26.76 -22.10
C HIS A 155 11.40 27.56 -21.47
N PRO A 156 11.68 28.78 -21.97
CA PRO A 156 12.72 29.63 -21.41
C PRO A 156 12.44 29.95 -19.94
N ILE A 157 13.50 29.99 -19.13
CA ILE A 157 13.46 30.17 -17.66
C ILE A 157 12.63 31.40 -17.25
N GLU A 158 12.67 32.46 -18.06
CA GLU A 158 11.89 33.69 -17.86
C GLU A 158 10.37 33.47 -17.83
N ASP A 159 9.86 32.52 -18.61
CA ASP A 159 8.43 32.21 -18.64
C ASP A 159 8.05 31.17 -17.58
N ILE A 160 9.00 30.34 -17.13
CA ILE A 160 8.81 29.41 -16.00
C ILE A 160 8.62 30.19 -14.69
N ILE A 161 9.42 31.24 -14.49
CA ILE A 161 9.32 32.13 -13.32
C ILE A 161 7.98 32.91 -13.33
N LYS A 162 7.49 33.34 -14.51
CA LYS A 162 6.17 34.00 -14.64
C LYS A 162 5.00 33.08 -14.29
N VAL A 163 5.15 31.77 -14.50
CA VAL A 163 4.14 30.76 -14.13
C VAL A 163 4.22 30.39 -12.63
N GLY A 164 5.15 30.99 -11.87
CA GLY A 164 5.29 30.80 -10.42
C GLY A 164 5.97 29.48 -10.06
N VAL A 165 6.73 28.90 -10.99
CA VAL A 165 7.58 27.72 -10.73
C VAL A 165 9.00 28.23 -10.50
N ASP A 166 9.52 27.99 -9.30
CA ASP A 166 10.93 28.26 -8.97
C ASP A 166 11.81 27.13 -9.54
N VAL A 167 12.96 27.49 -10.13
CA VAL A 167 13.88 26.57 -10.82
C VAL A 167 15.15 26.37 -10.00
#